data_AF-R6A1J8-F1
#
_entry.id   AF-R6A1J8-F1
#
_cell.length_a   1.000
_cell.length_b   1.000
_cell.length_c   1.000
_cell.angle_alpha   90.00
_cell.angle_beta   90.00
_cell.angle_gamma   90.00
#
_symmetry.space_group_name_H-M   'P 1'
#
loop_
_entity.id
_entity.type
_entity.pdbx_description
1 polymer ?
#
loop_
_entity_poly.entity_id
_entity_poly.type
_entity_poly.pdbx_seq_one_letter_code
_entity_poly.pdbx_strand_id
1 'polypeptide(L)'
;MKTISKELEQELRDDLYSLLNNKNVMMVLQSEERKKQIVEDCIKDLRMLPDSSLDPEYWLTYGYIGHIPLADLILDHLTEEEMQTWEYNYVSRYVVPHKQTYAQALQEVKNGKKKTHWMWWIFPQMKGLGKSERSRFYGILNRKQAKLFLEHPILGKNLCEITQAVLDSDKSPYEIFGADVIKFRSCMLLFASLEGAPAVFKRVLSRNRWK
;
A
#
# COMPACT_ATOMS: atom_id res chain seq x y z
N MET A 1 -5.50 -34.24 8.57
CA MET A 1 -4.46 -33.56 7.79
C MET A 1 -4.70 -33.88 6.32
N LYS A 2 -5.31 -32.95 5.57
CA LYS A 2 -5.20 -32.97 4.11
C LYS A 2 -4.20 -31.89 3.73
N THR A 3 -3.35 -32.26 2.80
CA THR A 3 -2.09 -31.60 2.46
C THR A 3 -2.40 -30.50 1.45
N ILE A 4 -1.82 -29.31 1.61
CA ILE A 4 -1.63 -28.37 0.50
C ILE A 4 -1.12 -29.20 -0.68
N SER A 5 -1.78 -29.13 -1.85
CA SER A 5 -1.29 -29.89 -3.00
C SER A 5 0.14 -29.46 -3.31
N LYS A 6 0.95 -30.37 -3.85
CA LYS A 6 2.35 -30.05 -4.16
C LYS A 6 2.44 -28.86 -5.14
N GLU A 7 1.46 -28.77 -6.04
CA GLU A 7 1.31 -27.70 -7.01
C GLU A 7 1.02 -26.35 -6.31
N LEU A 8 0.04 -26.31 -5.41
CA LEU A 8 -0.33 -25.08 -4.69
C LEU A 8 0.82 -24.61 -3.79
N GLU A 9 1.49 -25.54 -3.09
CA GLU A 9 2.64 -25.19 -2.27
C GLU A 9 3.76 -24.56 -3.10
N GLN A 10 4.02 -25.08 -4.30
CA GLN A 10 5.03 -24.52 -5.18
C GLN A 10 4.66 -23.11 -5.65
N GLU A 11 3.41 -22.86 -6.04
CA GLU A 11 2.94 -21.52 -6.42
C GLU A 11 3.13 -20.53 -5.27
N LEU A 12 2.71 -20.90 -4.05
CA LEU A 12 2.87 -20.06 -2.85
C LEU A 12 4.33 -19.71 -2.56
N ARG A 13 5.24 -20.68 -2.75
CA ARG A 13 6.68 -20.46 -2.61
C ARG A 13 7.17 -19.46 -3.65
N ASP A 14 6.77 -19.61 -4.91
CA ASP A 14 7.18 -18.72 -5.99
C ASP A 14 6.71 -17.28 -5.72
N ASP A 15 5.50 -17.10 -5.20
CA ASP A 15 4.96 -15.79 -4.84
C ASP A 15 5.65 -15.17 -3.62
N LEU A 16 5.95 -15.96 -2.59
CA LEU A 16 6.75 -15.51 -1.44
C LEU A 16 8.15 -15.06 -1.88
N TYR A 17 8.84 -15.84 -2.72
CA TYR A 17 10.14 -15.46 -3.27
C TYR A 17 10.05 -14.22 -4.15
N SER A 18 8.99 -14.10 -4.97
CA SER A 18 8.73 -12.92 -5.79
C SER A 18 8.60 -11.66 -4.92
N LEU A 19 7.89 -11.74 -3.79
CA LEU A 19 7.77 -10.64 -2.83
C LEU A 19 9.10 -10.30 -2.16
N LEU A 20 9.83 -11.31 -1.66
CA LEU A 20 11.13 -11.15 -1.01
C LEU A 20 12.21 -10.57 -1.92
N ASN A 21 12.17 -10.90 -3.21
CA ASN A 21 13.12 -10.39 -4.21
C ASN A 21 12.70 -9.05 -4.82
N ASN A 22 11.48 -8.60 -4.55
CA ASN A 22 10.99 -7.35 -5.09
C ASN A 22 11.58 -6.19 -4.29
N LYS A 23 12.60 -5.55 -4.87
CA LYS A 23 13.28 -4.35 -4.35
C LYS A 23 12.36 -3.15 -4.13
N ASN A 24 11.10 -3.18 -4.55
CA ASN A 24 10.13 -2.12 -4.25
C ASN A 24 9.21 -2.49 -3.08
N VAL A 25 9.23 -3.74 -2.62
CA VAL A 25 8.27 -4.34 -1.68
C VAL A 25 8.99 -4.82 -0.41
N MET A 26 10.09 -5.54 -0.55
CA MET A 26 10.91 -6.09 0.54
C MET A 26 12.38 -5.72 0.30
N MET A 27 12.74 -4.48 0.64
CA MET A 27 14.14 -3.98 0.57
C MET A 27 14.96 -4.38 1.80
N VAL A 28 14.88 -5.64 2.22
CA VAL A 28 15.33 -6.02 3.59
C VAL A 28 16.39 -7.10 3.56
N LEU A 29 16.19 -8.15 2.77
CA LEU A 29 17.01 -9.37 2.88
C LEU A 29 17.98 -9.49 1.72
N GLN A 30 19.28 -9.54 2.04
CA GLN A 30 20.34 -9.84 1.08
C GLN A 30 20.74 -11.32 1.08
N SER A 31 20.49 -12.04 2.18
CA SER A 31 20.85 -13.45 2.32
C SER A 31 19.78 -14.36 1.71
N GLU A 32 20.17 -15.13 0.70
CA GLU A 32 19.30 -16.16 0.10
C GLU A 32 18.91 -17.25 1.12
N GLU A 33 19.81 -17.59 2.04
CA GLU A 33 19.50 -18.55 3.12
C GLU A 33 18.42 -18.01 4.06
N ARG A 34 18.50 -16.72 4.40
CA ARG A 34 17.48 -16.07 5.24
C ARG A 34 16.11 -15.99 4.54
N LYS A 35 16.10 -15.69 3.24
CA LYS A 35 14.87 -15.70 2.42
C LYS A 35 14.25 -17.10 2.41
N LYS A 36 15.06 -18.13 2.17
CA LYS A 36 14.61 -19.53 2.19
C LYS A 36 14.01 -19.91 3.53
N GLN A 37 14.66 -19.55 4.65
CA GLN A 37 14.15 -19.82 5.99
C GLN A 37 12.75 -19.20 6.19
N ILE A 38 12.57 -17.92 5.83
CA ILE A 38 11.27 -17.23 5.94
C ILE A 38 10.21 -17.91 5.07
N VAL A 39 10.56 -18.33 3.85
CA VAL A 39 9.61 -19.05 2.99
C VAL A 39 9.16 -20.36 3.64
N GLU A 40 10.09 -21.14 4.23
CA GLU A 40 9.71 -22.38 4.94
C GLU A 40 8.82 -22.10 6.16
N ASP A 41 9.11 -21.05 6.92
CA ASP A 41 8.32 -20.67 8.09
C ASP A 41 6.90 -20.22 7.67
N CYS A 42 6.79 -19.40 6.61
CA CYS A 42 5.49 -19.04 6.02
C CYS A 42 4.69 -20.28 5.60
N ILE A 43 5.33 -21.22 4.87
CA ILE A 43 4.66 -22.45 4.42
C ILE A 43 4.22 -23.30 5.62
N LYS A 44 5.02 -23.35 6.69
CA LYS A 44 4.65 -24.03 7.93
C LYS A 44 3.41 -23.40 8.56
N ASP A 45 3.34 -22.07 8.64
CA ASP A 45 2.17 -21.37 9.19
C ASP A 45 0.93 -21.57 8.33
N LEU A 46 1.07 -21.54 7.01
CA LEU A 46 -0.02 -21.78 6.06
C LEU A 46 -0.61 -23.20 6.18
N ARG A 47 0.23 -24.21 6.45
CA ARG A 47 -0.22 -25.59 6.71
C ARG A 47 -1.03 -25.74 8.01
N MET A 48 -0.97 -24.76 8.91
CA MET A 48 -1.73 -24.75 10.16
C MET A 48 -3.10 -24.06 10.01
N LEU A 49 -3.36 -23.40 8.88
CA LEU A 49 -4.65 -22.76 8.59
C LEU A 49 -5.72 -23.79 8.17
N PRO A 50 -7.02 -23.49 8.38
CA PRO A 50 -8.11 -24.32 7.87
C PRO A 50 -8.09 -24.40 6.33
N ASP A 51 -8.43 -25.55 5.75
CA ASP A 51 -8.43 -25.77 4.29
C ASP A 51 -9.25 -24.73 3.51
N SER A 52 -10.36 -24.24 4.10
CA SER A 52 -11.20 -23.18 3.53
C SER A 52 -10.48 -21.85 3.31
N SER A 53 -9.34 -21.65 3.96
CA SER A 53 -8.51 -20.44 3.85
C SER A 53 -7.49 -20.52 2.71
N LEU A 54 -7.34 -21.68 2.06
CA LEU A 54 -6.34 -21.95 1.02
C LEU A 54 -6.96 -22.07 -0.39
N ASP A 55 -8.15 -21.51 -0.60
CA ASP A 55 -8.86 -21.55 -1.88
C ASP A 55 -8.07 -20.82 -3.00
N PRO A 56 -7.58 -21.54 -4.03
CA PRO A 56 -6.83 -20.97 -5.14
C PRO A 56 -7.60 -19.91 -5.94
N GLU A 57 -8.93 -20.00 -6.00
CA GLU A 57 -9.77 -19.03 -6.72
C GLU A 57 -9.79 -17.66 -6.00
N TYR A 58 -9.77 -17.69 -4.67
CA TYR A 58 -9.65 -16.49 -3.83
C TYR A 58 -8.26 -15.84 -3.98
N TRP A 59 -7.22 -16.68 -4.02
CA TRP A 59 -5.84 -16.28 -4.26
C TRP A 59 -5.63 -15.57 -5.60
N LEU A 60 -6.04 -16.21 -6.71
CA LEU A 60 -5.86 -15.66 -8.07
C LEU A 60 -6.66 -14.38 -8.30
N THR A 61 -7.78 -14.22 -7.61
CA THR A 61 -8.68 -13.08 -7.78
C THR A 61 -8.26 -11.87 -6.94
N TYR A 62 -7.77 -12.09 -5.72
CA TYR A 62 -7.55 -10.99 -4.76
C TYR A 62 -6.09 -10.79 -4.36
N GLY A 63 -5.20 -11.77 -4.55
CA GLY A 63 -3.81 -11.72 -4.08
C GLY A 63 -3.66 -11.95 -2.57
N TYR A 64 -4.58 -12.71 -1.96
CA TYR A 64 -4.62 -13.07 -0.54
C TYR A 64 -4.71 -14.59 -0.39
N ILE A 65 -4.17 -15.14 0.70
CA ILE A 65 -4.49 -16.50 1.12
C ILE A 65 -5.54 -16.39 2.23
N GLY A 66 -6.79 -16.68 1.90
CA GLY A 66 -7.92 -16.41 2.79
C GLY A 66 -8.03 -14.91 3.07
N HIS A 67 -7.86 -14.49 4.33
CA HIS A 67 -7.84 -13.07 4.72
C HIS A 67 -6.45 -12.48 4.92
N ILE A 68 -5.39 -13.27 4.70
CA ILE A 68 -4.02 -12.87 5.03
C ILE A 68 -3.32 -12.36 3.77
N PRO A 69 -2.85 -11.10 3.75
CA PRO A 69 -1.93 -10.65 2.72
C PRO A 69 -0.65 -11.47 2.78
N LEU A 70 -0.18 -12.01 1.64
CA LEU A 70 1.05 -12.79 1.61
C LEU A 70 2.28 -12.01 2.14
N ALA A 71 2.24 -10.68 1.99
CA ALA A 71 3.24 -9.80 2.58
C ALA A 71 3.25 -9.84 4.11
N ASP A 72 2.08 -9.98 4.76
CA ASP A 72 1.98 -9.97 6.22
C ASP A 72 2.61 -11.25 6.81
N LEU A 73 2.48 -12.40 6.14
CA LEU A 73 3.16 -13.64 6.53
C LEU A 73 4.68 -13.47 6.57
N ILE A 74 5.26 -12.81 5.54
CA ILE A 74 6.69 -12.52 5.54
C ILE A 74 7.07 -11.60 6.71
N LEU A 75 6.25 -10.57 6.97
CA LEU A 75 6.52 -9.58 8.02
C LEU A 75 6.51 -10.21 9.42
N ASP A 76 5.69 -11.22 9.67
CA ASP A 76 5.63 -11.92 10.95
C ASP A 76 6.88 -12.75 11.27
N HIS A 77 7.69 -13.08 10.25
CA HIS A 77 8.95 -13.82 10.40
C HIS A 77 10.21 -12.95 10.31
N LEU A 78 10.07 -11.64 10.15
CA LEU A 78 11.21 -10.72 10.21
C LEU A 78 11.67 -10.52 11.66
N THR A 79 12.98 -10.45 11.85
CA THR A 79 13.59 -9.95 13.08
C THR A 79 13.26 -8.47 13.29
N GLU A 80 13.45 -7.95 14.50
CA GLU A 80 13.24 -6.53 14.79
C GLU A 80 14.09 -5.61 13.89
N GLU A 81 15.35 -5.97 13.64
CA GLU A 81 16.25 -5.21 12.76
C GLU A 81 15.79 -5.22 11.29
N GLU A 82 15.37 -6.39 10.80
CA GLU A 82 14.81 -6.56 9.45
C GLU A 82 13.51 -5.73 9.32
N MET A 83 12.65 -5.74 10.36
CA MET A 83 11.42 -4.95 10.39
C MET A 83 11.72 -3.45 10.33
N GLN A 84 12.63 -2.94 11.18
CA GLN A 84 13.00 -1.52 11.17
C GLN A 84 13.56 -1.08 9.82
N THR A 85 14.41 -1.92 9.22
CA THR A 85 14.95 -1.69 7.88
C THR A 85 13.85 -1.64 6.83
N TRP A 86 12.88 -2.56 6.90
CA TRP A 86 11.72 -2.57 6.01
C TRP A 86 10.89 -1.29 6.11
N GLU A 87 10.55 -0.88 7.33
CA GLU A 87 9.74 0.30 7.60
C GLU A 87 10.43 1.57 7.08
N TYR A 88 11.72 1.73 7.38
CA TYR A 88 12.54 2.83 6.91
C TYR A 88 12.59 2.90 5.37
N ASN A 89 12.86 1.78 4.72
CA ASN A 89 12.97 1.73 3.26
C ASN A 89 11.61 1.98 2.58
N TYR A 90 10.53 1.46 3.15
CA TYR A 90 9.18 1.69 2.65
C TYR A 90 8.82 3.18 2.62
N VAL A 91 9.00 3.92 3.72
CA VAL A 91 8.66 5.35 3.76
C VAL A 91 9.64 6.17 2.92
N SER A 92 10.93 5.81 2.90
CA SER A 92 11.98 6.54 2.19
C SER A 92 11.71 6.69 0.70
N ARG A 93 11.09 5.69 0.05
CA ARG A 93 10.75 5.76 -1.38
C ARG A 93 9.78 6.91 -1.72
N TYR A 94 9.00 7.38 -0.75
CA TYR A 94 8.08 8.51 -0.91
C TYR A 94 8.75 9.84 -0.57
N VAL A 95 9.64 9.88 0.42
CA VAL A 95 10.15 11.14 1.00
C VAL A 95 10.83 12.02 -0.04
N VAL A 96 11.70 11.46 -0.89
CA VAL A 96 12.45 12.24 -1.90
C VAL A 96 11.52 12.91 -2.93
N PRO A 97 10.69 12.17 -3.70
CA PRO A 97 9.81 12.79 -4.67
C PRO A 97 8.75 13.69 -4.01
N HIS A 98 8.30 13.34 -2.80
CA HIS A 98 7.34 14.15 -2.05
C HIS A 98 7.92 15.52 -1.66
N LYS A 99 9.13 15.56 -1.10
CA LYS A 99 9.80 16.84 -0.76
C LYS A 99 10.00 17.73 -1.99
N GLN A 100 10.32 17.15 -3.14
CA GLN A 100 10.56 17.90 -4.38
C GLN A 100 9.29 18.50 -4.96
N THR A 101 8.14 17.83 -4.83
CA THR A 101 6.90 18.26 -5.53
C THR A 101 5.80 18.78 -4.62
N TYR A 102 5.90 18.63 -3.29
CA TYR A 102 4.77 18.92 -2.39
C TYR A 102 4.30 20.38 -2.46
N ALA A 103 5.22 21.34 -2.42
CA ALA A 103 4.88 22.75 -2.49
C ALA A 103 4.10 23.09 -3.78
N GLN A 104 4.54 22.52 -4.91
CA GLN A 104 3.86 22.66 -6.18
C GLN A 104 2.49 21.98 -6.18
N ALA A 105 2.40 20.73 -5.69
CA ALA A 105 1.15 19.98 -5.62
C ALA A 105 0.10 20.73 -4.78
N LEU A 106 0.50 21.24 -3.61
CA LEU A 106 -0.37 22.02 -2.74
C LEU A 106 -0.85 23.30 -3.43
N GLN A 107 0.03 24.02 -4.13
CA GLN A 107 -0.36 25.22 -4.86
C GLN A 107 -1.32 24.91 -6.01
N GLU A 108 -1.09 23.83 -6.76
CA GLU A 108 -2.00 23.38 -7.82
C GLU A 108 -3.39 23.03 -7.30
N VAL A 109 -3.45 22.34 -6.15
CA VAL A 109 -4.73 22.03 -5.47
C VAL A 109 -5.43 23.29 -4.99
N LYS A 110 -4.71 24.23 -4.35
CA LYS A 110 -5.26 25.52 -3.90
C LYS A 110 -5.76 26.37 -5.08
N ASN A 111 -5.11 26.28 -6.23
CA ASN A 111 -5.52 26.93 -7.47
C ASN A 111 -6.67 26.19 -8.20
N GLY A 112 -7.17 25.09 -7.62
CA GLY A 112 -8.32 24.36 -8.14
C GLY A 112 -8.03 23.48 -9.36
N LYS A 113 -6.75 23.25 -9.72
CA LYS A 113 -6.40 22.43 -10.89
C LYS A 113 -4.99 21.86 -10.81
N LYS A 114 -4.91 20.53 -10.75
CA LYS A 114 -3.69 19.74 -10.93
C LYS A 114 -3.14 19.92 -12.35
N LYS A 115 -1.83 20.13 -12.45
CA LYS A 115 -1.11 20.36 -13.72
C LYS A 115 0.12 19.47 -13.89
N THR A 116 0.71 18.96 -12.81
CA THR A 116 1.97 18.21 -12.89
C THR A 116 1.92 16.79 -12.30
N HIS A 117 3.03 16.07 -12.38
CA HIS A 117 3.11 14.62 -12.13
C HIS A 117 3.55 14.30 -10.71
N TRP A 118 2.62 14.29 -9.77
CA TRP A 118 2.90 13.97 -8.35
C TRP A 118 1.90 13.02 -7.69
N MET A 119 0.88 12.57 -8.44
CA MET A 119 -0.28 11.87 -7.89
C MET A 119 0.09 10.64 -7.04
N TRP A 120 1.05 9.84 -7.51
CA TRP A 120 1.37 8.54 -6.92
C TRP A 120 2.00 8.60 -5.53
N TRP A 121 2.77 9.64 -5.21
CA TRP A 121 3.49 9.78 -3.94
C TRP A 121 2.91 10.87 -3.02
N ILE A 122 1.95 11.66 -3.52
CA ILE A 122 1.14 12.57 -2.69
C ILE A 122 -0.17 11.90 -2.25
N PHE A 123 -0.86 11.22 -3.17
CA PHE A 123 -2.10 10.47 -2.90
C PHE A 123 -1.93 9.00 -3.30
N PRO A 124 -1.14 8.22 -2.55
CA PRO A 124 -0.94 6.80 -2.86
C PRO A 124 -2.23 6.00 -2.69
N GLN A 125 -2.34 4.91 -3.44
CA GLN A 125 -3.47 3.98 -3.41
C GLN A 125 -2.99 2.54 -3.25
N MET A 126 -3.91 1.60 -2.99
CA MET A 126 -3.59 0.17 -2.93
C MET A 126 -2.92 -0.30 -4.24
N LYS A 127 -1.91 -1.17 -4.10
CA LYS A 127 -1.25 -1.83 -5.23
C LYS A 127 -2.28 -2.67 -5.99
N GLY A 128 -2.13 -2.78 -7.31
CA GLY A 128 -3.05 -3.49 -8.20
C GLY A 128 -4.13 -2.61 -8.83
N LEU A 129 -4.45 -1.45 -8.26
CA LEU A 129 -5.46 -0.54 -8.81
C LEU A 129 -5.00 0.24 -10.06
N GLY A 130 -3.70 0.25 -10.35
CA GLY A 130 -3.13 0.93 -11.52
C GLY A 130 -2.10 0.07 -12.24
N LYS A 131 -2.04 0.19 -13.57
CA LYS A 131 -1.17 -0.63 -14.43
C LYS A 131 0.19 0.01 -14.75
N SER A 132 0.32 1.33 -14.57
CA SER A 132 1.58 2.03 -14.86
C SER A 132 2.69 1.62 -13.91
N GLU A 133 3.94 1.74 -14.36
CA GLU A 133 5.13 1.46 -13.55
C GLU A 133 5.10 2.24 -12.22
N ARG A 134 4.80 3.54 -12.26
CA ARG A 134 4.65 4.37 -11.05
C ARG A 134 3.52 3.88 -10.13
N SER A 135 2.41 3.39 -10.69
CA SER A 135 1.31 2.83 -9.87
C SER A 135 1.72 1.52 -9.19
N ARG A 136 2.55 0.71 -9.85
CA ARG A 136 3.12 -0.51 -9.27
C ARG A 136 4.19 -0.20 -8.21
N PHE A 137 5.04 0.80 -8.45
CA PHE A 137 6.11 1.21 -7.55
C PHE A 137 5.59 1.86 -6.27
N TYR A 138 4.69 2.85 -6.37
CA TYR A 138 4.16 3.59 -5.22
C TYR A 138 2.90 2.96 -4.60
N GLY A 139 2.43 1.83 -5.13
CA GLY A 139 1.28 1.12 -4.60
C GLY A 139 1.52 0.63 -3.17
N ILE A 140 0.51 0.80 -2.32
CA ILE A 140 0.49 0.33 -0.93
C ILE A 140 0.00 -1.12 -0.89
N LEU A 141 0.75 -2.01 -0.26
CA LEU A 141 0.45 -3.45 -0.24
C LEU A 141 -0.64 -3.82 0.75
N ASN A 142 -0.60 -3.25 1.94
CA ASN A 142 -1.40 -3.67 3.08
C ASN A 142 -1.70 -2.49 4.02
N ARG A 143 -2.52 -2.74 5.05
CA ARG A 143 -2.87 -1.75 6.06
C ARG A 143 -1.68 -1.28 6.88
N LYS A 144 -0.69 -2.15 7.15
CA LYS A 144 0.52 -1.79 7.90
C LYS A 144 1.32 -0.71 7.18
N GLN A 145 1.52 -0.85 5.87
CA GLN A 145 2.14 0.19 5.03
C GLN A 145 1.34 1.49 5.01
N ALA A 146 0.01 1.42 4.86
CA ALA A 146 -0.83 2.61 4.91
C ALA A 146 -0.70 3.35 6.26
N LYS A 147 -0.67 2.61 7.37
CA LYS A 147 -0.46 3.14 8.71
C LYS A 147 0.92 3.82 8.83
N LEU A 148 1.99 3.16 8.40
CA LEU A 148 3.35 3.73 8.38
C LEU A 148 3.44 5.02 7.56
N PHE A 149 2.79 5.07 6.39
CA PHE A 149 2.73 6.30 5.58
C PHE A 149 2.03 7.43 6.34
N LEU A 150 0.90 7.14 7.00
CA LEU A 150 0.10 8.13 7.72
C LEU A 150 0.77 8.60 9.02
N GLU A 151 1.50 7.72 9.72
CA GLU A 151 2.21 8.05 10.96
C GLU A 151 3.53 8.78 10.71
N HIS A 152 4.08 8.68 9.49
CA HIS A 152 5.31 9.38 9.16
C HIS A 152 5.12 10.91 9.23
N PRO A 153 5.99 11.65 9.96
CA PRO A 153 5.76 13.05 10.35
C PRO A 153 5.64 14.03 9.19
N ILE A 154 6.28 13.75 8.05
CA ILE A 154 6.16 14.55 6.83
C ILE A 154 4.99 14.07 5.96
N LEU A 155 4.99 12.81 5.54
CA LEU A 155 4.01 12.24 4.60
C LEU A 155 2.57 12.34 5.12
N GLY A 156 2.31 11.93 6.37
CA GLY A 156 0.99 11.97 6.98
C GLY A 156 0.46 13.38 7.16
N LYS A 157 1.30 14.28 7.71
CA LYS A 157 0.98 15.71 7.87
C LYS A 157 0.61 16.33 6.52
N ASN A 158 1.45 16.12 5.52
CA ASN A 158 1.27 16.69 4.19
C ASN A 158 0.03 16.15 3.49
N LEU A 159 -0.25 14.85 3.62
CA LEU A 159 -1.47 14.22 3.11
C LEU A 159 -2.72 14.85 3.73
N CYS A 160 -2.73 15.08 5.04
CA CYS A 160 -3.84 15.75 5.72
C CYS A 160 -4.00 17.20 5.23
N GLU A 161 -2.92 17.96 5.17
CA GLU A 161 -2.93 19.37 4.74
C GLU A 161 -3.45 19.52 3.30
N ILE A 162 -2.93 18.74 2.35
CA ILE A 162 -3.37 18.85 0.95
C ILE A 162 -4.80 18.33 0.77
N THR A 163 -5.22 17.33 1.55
CA THR A 163 -6.63 16.88 1.57
C THR A 163 -7.55 17.97 2.12
N GLN A 164 -7.11 18.71 3.14
CA GLN A 164 -7.85 19.84 3.69
C GLN A 164 -7.98 20.95 2.64
N ALA A 165 -6.92 21.22 1.85
CA ALA A 165 -6.99 22.17 0.74
C ALA A 165 -8.02 21.76 -0.34
N VAL A 166 -8.20 20.45 -0.61
CA VAL A 166 -9.29 19.97 -1.48
C VAL A 166 -10.66 20.24 -0.84
N LEU A 167 -10.81 20.03 0.46
CA LEU A 167 -12.07 20.31 1.18
C LEU A 167 -12.43 21.80 1.22
N ASP A 168 -11.44 22.67 1.27
CA ASP A 168 -11.65 24.12 1.37
C ASP A 168 -11.81 24.78 -0.01
N SER A 169 -11.52 24.05 -1.09
CA SER A 169 -11.72 24.53 -2.45
C SER A 169 -13.21 24.61 -2.82
N ASP A 170 -13.55 25.67 -3.56
CA ASP A 170 -14.82 25.85 -4.27
C ASP A 170 -14.98 24.86 -5.44
N LYS A 171 -13.88 24.28 -5.93
CA LYS A 171 -13.85 23.28 -6.99
C LYS A 171 -14.12 21.89 -6.46
N SER A 172 -14.79 21.08 -7.28
CA SER A 172 -14.94 19.66 -7.03
C SER A 172 -13.61 18.91 -7.25
N PRO A 173 -13.39 17.75 -6.61
CA PRO A 173 -12.24 16.91 -6.91
C PRO A 173 -12.15 16.51 -8.40
N TYR A 174 -13.28 16.45 -9.11
CA TYR A 174 -13.31 16.16 -10.55
C TYR A 174 -12.67 17.30 -11.36
N GLU A 175 -12.92 18.55 -10.98
CA GLU A 175 -12.28 19.73 -11.59
C GLU A 175 -10.80 19.82 -11.22
N ILE A 176 -10.47 19.55 -9.95
CA ILE A 176 -9.09 19.64 -9.46
C ILE A 176 -8.21 18.57 -10.11
N PHE A 177 -8.64 17.30 -10.12
CA PHE A 177 -7.79 16.18 -10.51
C PHE A 177 -8.05 15.65 -11.92
N GLY A 178 -9.19 15.98 -12.54
CA GLY A 178 -9.58 15.40 -13.82
C GLY A 178 -9.54 13.87 -13.78
N ALA A 179 -8.83 13.26 -14.74
CA ALA A 179 -8.67 11.80 -14.81
C ALA A 179 -8.02 11.17 -13.57
N ASP A 180 -7.21 11.92 -12.82
CA ASP A 180 -6.55 11.43 -11.60
C ASP A 180 -7.51 11.35 -10.40
N VAL A 181 -8.76 11.84 -10.50
CA VAL A 181 -9.73 11.82 -9.40
C VAL A 181 -10.00 10.41 -8.85
N ILE A 182 -9.91 9.38 -9.70
CA ILE A 182 -10.08 7.99 -9.27
C ILE A 182 -8.97 7.59 -8.28
N LYS A 183 -7.72 8.04 -8.52
CA LYS A 183 -6.60 7.78 -7.60
C LYS A 183 -6.79 8.51 -6.27
N PHE A 184 -7.29 9.74 -6.34
CA PHE A 184 -7.61 10.53 -5.16
C PHE A 184 -8.70 9.83 -4.33
N ARG A 185 -9.80 9.40 -4.95
CA ARG A 185 -10.86 8.64 -4.28
C ARG A 185 -10.32 7.36 -3.64
N SER A 186 -9.53 6.56 -4.37
CA SER A 186 -8.94 5.33 -3.83
C SER A 186 -8.01 5.61 -2.64
N CYS A 187 -7.24 6.70 -2.69
CA CYS A 187 -6.42 7.15 -1.56
C CYS A 187 -7.30 7.48 -0.35
N MET A 188 -8.35 8.29 -0.52
CA MET A 188 -9.27 8.65 0.57
C MET A 188 -9.95 7.44 1.19
N LEU A 189 -10.42 6.48 0.38
CA LEU A 189 -11.01 5.23 0.88
C LEU A 189 -10.01 4.41 1.69
N LEU A 190 -8.78 4.28 1.20
CA LEU A 190 -7.71 3.56 1.91
C LEU A 190 -7.45 4.19 3.28
N PHE A 191 -7.13 5.47 3.33
CA PHE A 191 -6.75 6.11 4.60
C PHE A 191 -7.94 6.30 5.55
N ALA A 192 -9.16 6.52 5.04
CA ALA A 192 -10.36 6.59 5.88
C ALA A 192 -10.72 5.24 6.54
N SER A 193 -10.24 4.12 5.98
CA SER A 193 -10.46 2.77 6.53
C SER A 193 -9.56 2.44 7.73
N LEU A 194 -8.52 3.25 7.98
CA LEU A 194 -7.62 3.03 9.11
C LEU A 194 -8.30 3.46 10.42
N GLU A 195 -8.04 2.70 11.48
CA GLU A 195 -8.45 3.07 12.83
C GLU A 195 -7.75 4.37 13.26
N GLY A 196 -8.48 5.27 13.91
CA GLY A 196 -7.94 6.57 14.34
C GLY A 196 -7.59 7.55 13.21
N ALA A 197 -7.95 7.27 11.96
CA ALA A 197 -7.61 8.12 10.84
C ALA A 197 -8.15 9.56 10.98
N PRO A 198 -7.37 10.59 10.59
CA PRO A 198 -7.82 11.98 10.55
C PRO A 198 -9.17 12.15 9.84
N ALA A 199 -10.09 12.90 10.47
CA ALA A 199 -11.46 13.07 10.01
C ALA A 199 -11.56 13.70 8.60
N VAL A 200 -10.51 14.39 8.15
CA VAL A 200 -10.41 15.01 6.83
C VAL A 200 -10.71 14.02 5.69
N PHE A 201 -10.26 12.77 5.80
CA PHE A 201 -10.49 11.76 4.76
C PHE A 201 -11.97 11.39 4.66
N LYS A 202 -12.63 11.12 5.80
CA LYS A 202 -14.06 10.82 5.86
C LYS A 202 -14.90 12.01 5.39
N ARG A 203 -14.52 13.24 5.75
CA ARG A 203 -15.21 14.46 5.29
C ARG A 203 -15.17 14.61 3.78
N VAL A 204 -14.04 14.31 3.13
CA VAL A 204 -13.94 14.31 1.65
C VAL A 204 -14.89 13.28 1.06
N LEU A 205 -14.90 12.05 1.58
CA LEU A 205 -15.78 11.00 1.10
C LEU A 205 -17.26 11.40 1.22
N SER A 206 -17.67 11.92 2.38
CA SER A 206 -19.04 12.39 2.62
C SER A 206 -19.43 13.56 1.72
N ARG A 207 -18.58 14.59 1.58
CA ARG A 207 -18.84 15.76 0.71
C ARG A 207 -19.11 15.33 -0.73
N ASN A 208 -18.39 14.31 -1.22
CA ASN A 208 -18.46 13.83 -2.60
C ASN A 208 -19.39 12.61 -2.78
N ARG A 209 -20.07 12.16 -1.72
CA ARG A 209 -20.92 10.95 -1.71
C ARG A 209 -20.19 9.69 -2.19
N TRP A 210 -18.88 9.60 -1.93
CA TRP A 210 -18.09 8.41 -2.22
C TRP A 210 -18.25 7.41 -1.07
N LYS A 211 -18.88 6.27 -1.39
CA LYS A 211 -18.91 5.08 -0.55
C LYS A 211 -17.70 4.21 -0.83
#